data_AF-A0A6J7VZE7-F1
#
_entry.id   AF-A0A6J7VZE7-F1
#
_cell.length_a   1.000
_cell.length_b   1.000
_cell.length_c   1.000
_cell.angle_alpha   90.00
_cell.angle_beta   90.00
_cell.angle_gamma   90.00
#
_symmetry.space_group_name_H-M   'P 1'
#
loop_
_entity.id
_entity.type
_entity.pdbx_description
1 polymer ?
#
loop_
_entity_poly.entity_id
_entity_poly.type
_entity_poly.pdbx_seq_one_letter_code
_entity_poly.pdbx_strand_id
1 'polypeptide(L)'
;MELQTGADLNLSQLRFQVLTVLIREVGKDFKIEASKAEIDTRRAAIVEQVGGEAELPKALVGAGIAPQNFDLYLEAVIVSGKISDAIVATGVTQEALGAEITKIVAAKAAQLKVDVNPRYGKWDPINADVVAVDSAGDAVKSTTP
;
A
#
# COMPACT_ATOMS: atom_id res chain seq x y z
N MET A 1 8.68 -18.22 -7.52
CA MET A 1 7.74 -17.25 -6.92
C MET A 1 6.37 -17.89 -6.92
N GLU A 2 5.75 -17.98 -5.75
CA GLU A 2 4.38 -18.47 -5.61
C GLU A 2 3.44 -17.26 -5.69
N LEU A 3 2.49 -17.29 -6.62
CA LEU A 3 1.52 -16.21 -6.78
C LEU A 3 0.44 -16.36 -5.72
N GLN A 4 0.06 -15.25 -5.09
CA GLN A 4 -1.12 -15.22 -4.22
C GLN A 4 -2.38 -15.47 -5.04
N THR A 5 -3.37 -16.15 -4.44
CA THR A 5 -4.66 -16.44 -5.08
C THR A 5 -5.82 -16.26 -4.11
N GLY A 6 -7.05 -16.26 -4.62
CA GLY A 6 -8.26 -16.30 -3.80
C GLY A 6 -8.37 -15.14 -2.80
N ALA A 7 -8.66 -15.48 -1.53
CA ALA A 7 -8.86 -14.51 -0.46
C ALA A 7 -7.59 -13.72 -0.13
N ASP A 8 -6.42 -14.36 -0.17
CA ASP A 8 -5.13 -13.71 0.13
C ASP A 8 -4.79 -12.64 -0.92
N LEU A 9 -5.03 -12.95 -2.19
CA LEU A 9 -4.88 -11.97 -3.27
C LEU A 9 -5.85 -10.80 -3.09
N ASN A 10 -7.12 -11.06 -2.78
CA ASN A 10 -8.11 -9.99 -2.58
C ASN A 10 -7.71 -9.06 -1.40
N LEU A 11 -7.27 -9.63 -0.29
CA LEU A 11 -6.80 -8.87 0.86
C LEU A 11 -5.56 -8.04 0.53
N SER A 12 -4.57 -8.62 -0.16
CA SER A 12 -3.35 -7.90 -0.51
C SER A 12 -3.61 -6.76 -1.50
N GLN A 13 -4.49 -6.97 -2.48
CA GLN A 13 -4.94 -5.91 -3.41
C GLN A 13 -5.68 -4.80 -2.69
N LEU A 14 -6.59 -5.14 -1.76
CA LEU A 14 -7.31 -4.14 -0.99
C LEU A 14 -6.35 -3.34 -0.10
N ARG A 15 -5.47 -4.03 0.63
CA ARG A 15 -4.44 -3.39 1.46
C ARG A 15 -3.61 -2.41 0.65
N PHE A 16 -3.12 -2.83 -0.51
CA PHE A 16 -2.38 -1.98 -1.42
C PHE A 16 -3.17 -0.71 -1.77
N GLN A 17 -4.41 -0.85 -2.23
CA GLN A 17 -5.25 0.28 -2.62
C GLN A 17 -5.51 1.25 -1.46
N VAL A 18 -5.87 0.73 -0.29
CA VAL A 18 -6.14 1.56 0.90
C VAL A 18 -4.90 2.35 1.30
N LEU A 19 -3.75 1.70 1.40
CA LEU A 19 -2.50 2.36 1.80
C LEU A 19 -2.03 3.38 0.76
N THR A 20 -2.15 3.06 -0.53
CA THR A 20 -1.82 3.99 -1.61
C THR A 20 -2.69 5.26 -1.59
N VAL A 21 -3.99 5.11 -1.34
CA VAL A 21 -4.88 6.28 -1.19
C VAL A 21 -4.50 7.09 0.06
N LEU A 22 -4.25 6.43 1.19
CA LEU A 22 -3.87 7.10 2.43
C LEU A 22 -2.56 7.88 2.30
N ILE A 23 -1.52 7.29 1.70
CA ILE A 23 -0.23 7.95 1.47
C ILE A 23 -0.41 9.20 0.62
N ARG A 24 -1.30 9.18 -0.38
CA ARG A 24 -1.58 10.35 -1.21
C ARG A 24 -2.29 11.45 -0.44
N GLU A 25 -3.25 11.08 0.40
CA GLU A 25 -3.93 12.05 1.26
C GLU A 25 -3.00 12.63 2.34
N VAL A 26 -2.05 11.85 2.86
CA VAL A 26 -0.96 12.37 3.69
C VAL A 26 -0.07 13.31 2.88
N GLY A 27 0.31 12.92 1.65
CA GLY A 27 1.10 13.77 0.75
C GLY A 27 0.48 15.16 0.57
N LYS A 28 -0.84 15.23 0.36
CA LYS A 28 -1.58 16.49 0.28
C LYS A 28 -1.44 17.36 1.53
N ASP A 29 -1.52 16.79 2.73
CA ASP A 29 -1.32 17.55 3.98
C ASP A 29 0.09 18.15 4.06
N PHE A 30 1.09 17.40 3.61
CA PHE A 30 2.49 17.82 3.57
C PHE A 30 2.81 18.71 2.35
N LYS A 31 1.85 18.91 1.44
CA LYS A 31 2.04 19.57 0.13
C LYS A 31 3.13 18.88 -0.71
N ILE A 32 3.20 17.57 -0.60
CA ILE A 32 4.10 16.68 -1.32
C ILE A 32 3.30 15.95 -2.38
N GLU A 33 3.74 16.08 -3.63
CA GLU A 33 3.17 15.40 -4.79
C GLU A 33 4.29 14.78 -5.64
N ALA A 34 3.96 13.75 -6.41
CA ALA A 34 4.85 13.22 -7.44
C ALA A 34 4.67 14.01 -8.74
N SER A 35 5.75 14.57 -9.25
CA SER A 35 5.75 15.20 -10.57
C SER A 35 5.73 14.14 -11.68
N LYS A 36 5.24 14.52 -12.85
CA LYS A 36 5.30 13.66 -14.04
C LYS A 36 6.72 13.21 -14.38
N ALA A 37 7.71 14.10 -14.22
CA ALA A 37 9.12 13.78 -14.48
C ALA A 37 9.65 12.69 -13.54
N GLU A 38 9.27 12.72 -12.25
CA GLU A 38 9.67 11.69 -11.28
C GLU A 38 9.01 10.35 -11.58
N ILE A 39 7.73 10.36 -11.97
CA ILE A 39 7.01 9.15 -12.39
C ILE A 39 7.68 8.53 -13.62
N ASP A 40 7.94 9.33 -14.65
CA ASP A 40 8.56 8.87 -15.90
C ASP A 40 9.98 8.33 -15.65
N THR A 41 10.76 9.00 -14.78
CA THR A 41 12.10 8.57 -14.36
C THR A 41 12.04 7.23 -13.61
N ARG A 42 11.12 7.10 -12.65
CA ARG A 42 10.99 5.86 -11.87
C ARG A 42 10.49 4.71 -12.73
N ARG A 43 9.56 4.97 -13.65
CA ARG A 43 9.09 4.02 -14.65
C ARG A 43 10.25 3.51 -15.50
N ALA A 44 11.05 4.41 -16.07
CA ALA A 44 12.21 4.03 -16.89
C ALA A 44 13.19 3.14 -16.11
N ALA A 45 13.49 3.49 -14.85
CA ALA A 45 14.34 2.68 -13.98
C ALA A 45 13.77 1.28 -13.71
N ILE A 46 12.44 1.16 -13.49
CA ILE A 46 11.81 -0.16 -13.32
C ILE A 46 11.85 -0.95 -14.63
N VAL A 47 11.54 -0.33 -15.76
CA VAL A 47 11.57 -0.97 -17.09
C VAL A 47 12.96 -1.52 -17.38
N GLU A 48 14.02 -0.75 -17.11
CA GLU A 48 15.39 -1.22 -17.24
C GLU A 48 15.69 -2.40 -16.31
N GLN A 49 15.32 -2.27 -15.03
CA GLN A 49 15.55 -3.31 -14.01
C GLN A 49 14.88 -4.65 -14.35
N VAL A 50 13.71 -4.63 -14.98
CA VAL A 50 12.96 -5.85 -15.34
C VAL A 50 13.37 -6.44 -16.69
N GLY A 51 14.25 -5.78 -17.44
CA GLY A 51 14.73 -6.26 -18.74
C GLY A 51 13.97 -5.73 -19.95
N GLY A 52 13.24 -4.62 -19.80
CA GLY A 52 12.53 -3.91 -20.87
C GLY A 52 11.01 -3.96 -20.77
N GLU A 53 10.34 -3.19 -21.62
CA GLU A 53 8.87 -3.01 -21.61
C GLU A 53 8.10 -4.33 -21.79
N ALA A 54 8.67 -5.29 -22.51
CA ALA A 54 8.06 -6.60 -22.73
C ALA A 54 7.97 -7.45 -21.44
N GLU A 55 8.91 -7.28 -20.51
CA GLU A 55 8.94 -8.02 -19.24
C GLU A 55 8.17 -7.31 -18.12
N LEU A 56 7.86 -6.01 -18.29
CA LEU A 56 7.15 -5.22 -17.30
C LEU A 56 5.82 -5.86 -16.85
N PRO A 57 4.91 -6.32 -17.74
CA PRO A 57 3.66 -6.94 -17.29
C PRO A 57 3.87 -8.16 -16.39
N LYS A 58 4.88 -8.98 -16.68
CA LYS A 58 5.23 -10.16 -15.89
C LYS A 58 5.80 -9.77 -14.52
N ALA A 59 6.65 -8.75 -14.49
CA ALA A 59 7.19 -8.22 -13.23
C ALA A 59 6.08 -7.65 -12.34
N LEU A 60 5.12 -6.91 -12.93
CA LEU A 60 3.98 -6.36 -12.21
C LEU A 60 3.08 -7.46 -11.63
N VAL A 61 2.78 -8.52 -12.40
CA VAL A 61 2.05 -9.69 -11.88
C VAL A 61 2.80 -10.35 -10.73
N GLY A 62 4.12 -10.53 -10.85
CA GLY A 62 4.95 -11.07 -9.78
C GLY A 62 4.96 -10.21 -8.50
N ALA A 63 4.80 -8.89 -8.65
CA ALA A 63 4.67 -7.95 -7.55
C ALA A 63 3.23 -7.78 -7.03
N GLY A 64 2.25 -8.46 -7.63
CA GLY A 64 0.83 -8.27 -7.31
C GLY A 64 0.32 -6.87 -7.65
N ILE A 65 0.86 -6.22 -8.68
CA ILE A 65 0.44 -4.90 -9.14
C ILE A 65 -0.33 -5.08 -10.45
N ALA A 66 -1.61 -4.69 -10.46
CA ALA A 66 -2.37 -4.66 -11.71
C ALA A 66 -1.75 -3.61 -12.66
N PRO A 67 -1.59 -3.89 -13.97
CA PRO A 67 -0.97 -2.95 -14.91
C PRO A 67 -1.63 -1.56 -14.92
N GLN A 68 -2.95 -1.49 -14.80
CA GLN A 68 -3.69 -0.21 -14.71
C GLN A 68 -3.36 0.61 -13.46
N ASN A 69 -2.81 -0.02 -12.42
CA ASN A 69 -2.44 0.61 -11.16
C ASN A 69 -0.95 0.97 -11.11
N PHE A 70 -0.18 0.76 -12.20
CA PHE A 70 1.26 0.97 -12.15
C PHE A 70 1.62 2.44 -11.90
N ASP A 71 0.99 3.40 -12.58
CA ASP A 71 1.22 4.83 -12.31
C ASP A 71 0.86 5.21 -10.87
N LEU A 72 -0.24 4.64 -10.39
CA LEU A 72 -0.70 4.85 -9.03
C LEU A 72 0.30 4.30 -7.98
N TYR A 73 0.89 3.14 -8.27
CA TYR A 73 1.97 2.58 -7.47
C TYR A 73 3.21 3.49 -7.47
N LEU A 74 3.62 3.97 -8.65
CA LEU A 74 4.77 4.86 -8.80
C LEU A 74 4.59 6.14 -7.99
N GLU A 75 3.42 6.77 -8.08
CA GLU A 75 3.06 7.95 -7.31
C GLU A 75 3.19 7.69 -5.80
N ALA A 76 2.58 6.60 -5.31
CA ALA A 76 2.63 6.26 -3.89
C ALA A 76 4.06 6.02 -3.38
N VAL A 77 4.91 5.35 -4.16
CA VAL A 77 6.32 5.11 -3.79
C VAL A 77 7.10 6.43 -3.72
N ILE A 78 6.92 7.31 -4.71
CA ILE A 78 7.59 8.61 -4.75
C ILE A 78 7.14 9.49 -3.58
N VAL A 79 5.83 9.59 -3.36
CA VAL A 79 5.25 10.39 -2.26
C VAL A 79 5.68 9.85 -0.90
N SER A 80 5.68 8.52 -0.72
CA SER A 80 6.14 7.88 0.53
C SER A 80 7.61 8.18 0.84
N GLY A 81 8.48 8.11 -0.17
CA GLY A 81 9.89 8.48 -0.03
C GLY A 81 10.06 9.94 0.40
N LYS A 82 9.38 10.86 -0.29
CA LYS A 82 9.43 12.30 0.05
C LYS A 82 8.86 12.61 1.44
N ILE A 83 7.78 11.94 1.86
CA ILE A 83 7.24 12.05 3.22
C ILE A 83 8.29 11.59 4.23
N SER A 84 8.96 10.48 3.95
CA SER A 84 10.02 9.95 4.81
C SER A 84 11.17 10.95 4.96
N ASP A 85 11.63 11.53 3.85
CA ASP A 85 12.68 12.56 3.85
C ASP A 85 12.23 13.81 4.63
N ALA A 86 10.98 14.24 4.46
CA ALA A 86 10.43 15.38 5.19
C ALA A 86 10.37 15.12 6.71
N ILE A 87 10.00 13.92 7.13
CA ILE A 87 9.97 13.51 8.55
C ILE A 87 11.40 13.51 9.13
N VAL A 88 12.36 12.93 8.42
CA VAL A 88 13.76 12.94 8.88
C VAL A 88 14.31 14.36 8.97
N ALA A 89 13.93 15.24 8.05
CA ALA A 89 14.31 16.65 8.08
C ALA A 89 13.78 17.42 9.30
N THR A 90 12.74 16.93 9.99
CA THR A 90 12.29 17.51 11.27
C THR A 90 13.07 17.00 12.48
N GLY A 91 14.11 16.18 12.29
CA GLY A 91 14.95 15.62 13.34
C GLY A 91 14.47 14.28 13.90
N VAL A 92 13.49 13.63 13.26
CA VAL A 92 13.12 12.24 13.59
C VAL A 92 14.24 11.32 13.12
N THR A 93 14.69 10.41 13.98
CA THR A 93 15.77 9.48 13.64
C THR A 93 15.28 8.36 12.72
N GLN A 94 16.19 7.71 12.01
CA GLN A 94 15.86 6.61 11.11
C GLN A 94 15.18 5.44 11.85
N GLU A 95 15.54 5.22 13.11
CA GLU A 95 14.96 4.18 13.97
C GLU A 95 13.51 4.50 14.35
N ALA A 96 13.16 5.79 14.50
CA ALA A 96 11.82 6.24 14.85
C ALA A 96 10.91 6.47 13.64
N LEU A 97 11.48 6.58 12.44
CA LEU A 97 10.76 6.90 11.20
C LEU A 97 9.56 5.99 10.94
N GLY A 98 9.74 4.67 11.09
CA GLY A 98 8.66 3.70 10.84
C GLY A 98 7.45 3.94 11.75
N ALA A 99 7.68 4.20 13.03
CA ALA A 99 6.60 4.46 13.99
C ALA A 99 5.88 5.79 13.69
N GLU A 100 6.62 6.82 13.29
CA GLU A 100 6.04 8.12 12.94
C GLU A 100 5.21 8.04 11.65
N ILE A 101 5.66 7.29 10.64
CA ILE A 101 4.87 7.02 9.42
C ILE A 101 3.58 6.30 9.79
N THR A 102 3.62 5.22 10.57
CA THR A 102 2.43 4.48 11.00
C THR A 102 1.44 5.39 11.71
N LYS A 103 1.92 6.24 12.63
CA LYS A 103 1.10 7.21 13.36
C LYS A 103 0.43 8.23 12.42
N ILE A 104 1.16 8.77 11.44
CA ILE A 104 0.63 9.74 10.47
C ILE A 104 -0.45 9.08 9.59
N VAL A 105 -0.19 7.88 9.08
CA VAL A 105 -1.14 7.14 8.24
C VAL A 105 -2.39 6.75 9.04
N ALA A 106 -2.23 6.26 10.28
CA ALA A 106 -3.35 5.96 11.16
C ALA A 106 -4.21 7.20 11.47
N ALA A 107 -3.56 8.34 11.75
CA ALA A 107 -4.26 9.60 11.99
C ALA A 107 -5.05 10.05 10.75
N LYS A 108 -4.46 9.93 9.55
CA LYS A 108 -5.16 10.23 8.29
C LYS A 108 -6.34 9.28 8.07
N ALA A 109 -6.17 7.98 8.30
CA ALA A 109 -7.24 7.01 8.18
C ALA A 109 -8.42 7.32 9.12
N ALA A 110 -8.13 7.70 10.37
CA ALA A 110 -9.14 8.13 11.33
C ALA A 110 -9.87 9.40 10.88
N GLN A 111 -9.14 10.40 10.37
CA GLN A 111 -9.72 11.63 9.82
C GLN A 111 -10.67 11.35 8.66
N LEU A 112 -10.29 10.46 7.75
CA LEU A 112 -11.09 10.06 6.60
C LEU A 112 -12.20 9.05 6.95
N LYS A 113 -12.23 8.56 8.19
CA LYS A 113 -13.16 7.52 8.67
C LYS A 113 -13.10 6.27 7.78
N VAL A 114 -11.88 5.79 7.52
CA VAL A 114 -11.67 4.56 6.75
C VAL A 114 -12.42 3.41 7.43
N ASP A 115 -13.29 2.78 6.65
CA ASP A 115 -14.00 1.56 7.03
C ASP A 115 -13.79 0.52 5.93
N VAL A 116 -13.52 -0.72 6.34
CA VAL A 116 -13.26 -1.83 5.43
C VAL A 116 -14.42 -2.79 5.51
N ASN A 117 -15.01 -3.10 4.35
CA ASN A 117 -16.08 -4.08 4.28
C ASN A 117 -15.56 -5.44 4.84
N PRO A 118 -16.21 -6.01 5.88
CA PRO A 118 -15.75 -7.21 6.57
C PRO A 118 -15.51 -8.42 5.66
N ARG A 119 -16.18 -8.48 4.50
CA ARG A 119 -15.98 -9.51 3.48
C ARG A 119 -14.52 -9.57 2.98
N TYR A 120 -13.79 -8.47 3.06
CA TYR A 120 -12.45 -8.32 2.51
C TYR A 120 -11.37 -8.04 3.57
N GLY A 121 -11.75 -7.98 4.85
CA GLY A 121 -10.84 -7.71 5.95
C GLY A 121 -11.37 -6.66 6.92
N LYS A 122 -10.48 -6.14 7.77
CA LYS A 122 -10.77 -5.13 8.78
C LYS A 122 -9.62 -4.13 8.84
N TRP A 123 -9.93 -2.86 9.05
CA TRP A 123 -8.92 -1.85 9.36
C TRP A 123 -8.34 -2.06 10.77
N ASP A 124 -7.03 -2.15 10.86
CA ASP A 124 -6.25 -2.13 12.10
C ASP A 124 -5.67 -0.72 12.33
N PRO A 125 -6.26 0.08 13.24
CA PRO A 125 -5.80 1.44 13.49
C PRO A 125 -4.48 1.52 14.25
N ILE A 126 -4.02 0.42 14.88
CA ILE A 126 -2.76 0.40 15.65
C ILE A 126 -1.58 0.30 14.67
N ASN A 127 -1.69 -0.62 13.72
CA ASN A 127 -0.62 -0.87 12.74
C ASN A 127 -0.81 -0.09 11.43
N ALA A 128 -1.91 0.66 11.31
CA ALA A 128 -2.30 1.36 10.08
C ALA A 128 -2.36 0.42 8.87
N ASP A 129 -3.02 -0.73 9.04
CA ASP A 129 -3.05 -1.81 8.04
C ASP A 129 -4.46 -2.39 7.84
N VAL A 130 -4.68 -3.10 6.73
CA VAL A 130 -5.86 -3.93 6.51
C VAL A 130 -5.50 -5.38 6.84
N VAL A 131 -6.17 -5.96 7.84
CA VAL A 131 -5.94 -7.33 8.29
C VAL A 131 -7.07 -8.26 7.85
N ALA A 132 -6.77 -9.55 7.72
CA ALA A 132 -7.78 -10.55 7.43
C ALA A 132 -8.82 -10.60 8.57
N VAL A 133 -10.08 -10.87 8.20
CA VAL A 133 -11.10 -11.33 9.14
C VAL A 133 -11.29 -12.82 8.87
N ASP A 134 -11.28 -13.64 9.91
CA ASP A 134 -11.67 -15.04 9.77
C ASP A 134 -13.11 -15.09 9.27
N SER A 135 -13.26 -15.34 7.96
CA SER A 135 -14.55 -15.42 7.28
C SER A 135 -15.21 -16.79 7.45
N ALA A 136 -14.52 -17.76 8.08
CA ALA A 136 -14.96 -19.15 8.23
C ALA A 136 -15.27 -19.54 9.69
N GLY A 137 -14.81 -18.79 10.69
CA GLY A 137 -14.84 -19.17 12.10
C GLY A 137 -16.20 -19.57 12.68
N ASP A 138 -17.31 -19.01 12.18
CA ASP A 138 -18.67 -19.38 12.62
C ASP A 138 -19.40 -20.35 11.68
N ALA A 139 -18.93 -20.54 10.44
CA ALA A 139 -19.58 -21.40 9.45
C ALA A 139 -19.28 -22.89 9.67
N VAL A 140 -18.18 -23.20 10.36
CA VAL A 140 -17.77 -24.57 10.71
C VAL A 140 -17.77 -24.77 12.23
N LYS A 141 -18.91 -24.53 12.89
CA LYS A 141 -19.23 -25.39 14.03
C LYS A 141 -19.44 -26.79 13.47
N SER A 142 -18.38 -27.59 13.51
CA SER A 142 -18.46 -29.03 13.27
C SER A 142 -19.50 -29.60 14.22
N THR A 143 -20.74 -29.77 13.77
CA THR A 143 -21.70 -30.66 14.41
C THR A 143 -21.24 -32.07 14.07
N THR A 144 -20.19 -32.53 14.75
CA THR A 144 -19.89 -33.95 14.79
C THR A 144 -20.88 -34.57 15.78
N PRO A 145 -21.77 -35.48 15.33
CA PRO A 145 -22.66 -36.23 16.22
C PRO A 145 -21.91 -37.24 17.09
#